data_AF-A0A3A9AJI4-F1
#
_entry.id   AF-A0A3A9AJI4-F1
#
_cell.length_a   1.000
_cell.length_b   1.000
_cell.length_c   1.000
_cell.angle_alpha   90.00
_cell.angle_beta   90.00
_cell.angle_gamma   90.00
#
_symmetry.space_group_name_H-M   'P 1'
#
loop_
_entity.id
_entity.type
_entity.pdbx_description
1 polymer ?
#
loop_
_entity_poly.entity_id
_entity_poly.type
_entity_poly.pdbx_seq_one_letter_code
_entity_poly.pdbx_strand_id
1 'polypeptide(L)' 'MQKVRWLDQDCNKCGRQLNSWDARLSKTLAYKYPCCESCIAGEYDMSVERLRDRMEDYFGMRPCQGL' A
#
# COMPACT_ATOMS: atom_id res chain seq x y z
N MET A 1 14.50 -7.96 -2.99
CA MET A 1 13.56 -6.82 -3.01
C MET A 1 12.63 -7.00 -4.21
N GLN A 2 11.30 -6.96 -4.04
CA GLN A 2 10.37 -7.16 -5.16
C GLN A 2 10.29 -5.89 -6.02
N LYS A 3 10.30 -6.03 -7.35
CA LYS A 3 10.07 -4.92 -8.29
C LYS A 3 8.60 -4.53 -8.27
N VAL A 4 8.30 -3.24 -8.37
CA VAL A 4 6.93 -2.76 -8.49
C VAL A 4 6.31 -3.32 -9.77
N ARG A 5 5.10 -3.87 -9.67
CA ARG A 5 4.28 -4.27 -10.82
C ARG A 5 2.95 -3.56 -10.73
N TRP A 6 2.54 -2.90 -11.80
CA TRP A 6 1.20 -2.33 -11.91
C TRP A 6 0.19 -3.45 -12.10
N LEU A 7 -0.96 -3.32 -11.45
CA LEU A 7 -2.05 -4.28 -11.48
C LEU A 7 -3.22 -3.73 -12.29
N ASP A 8 -4.03 -4.60 -12.86
CA ASP A 8 -5.31 -4.25 -13.49
C ASP A 8 -6.40 -4.13 -12.40
N GLN A 9 -6.11 -3.34 -11.37
CA GLN A 9 -6.97 -3.11 -10.21
C GLN A 9 -6.88 -1.64 -9.81
N ASP A 10 -8.01 -1.08 -9.39
CA ASP A 10 -8.10 0.31 -8.99
C ASP A 10 -8.34 0.43 -7.48
N CYS A 11 -7.84 1.52 -6.90
CA CYS A 11 -8.10 1.84 -5.52
C CYS A 11 -9.58 2.09 -5.31
N ASN A 12 -10.18 1.36 -4.36
CA ASN A 12 -11.59 1.49 -4.04
C ASN A 12 -12.01 2.90 -3.55
N LYS A 13 -11.06 3.72 -3.09
CA LYS A 13 -11.33 5.06 -2.54
C LYS A 13 -11.11 6.19 -3.54
N CYS A 14 -10.02 6.17 -4.31
CA CYS A 14 -9.67 7.26 -5.23
C CYS A 14 -9.62 6.86 -6.71
N GLY A 15 -9.82 5.58 -7.05
CA GLY A 15 -9.88 5.11 -8.43
C GLY A 15 -8.54 5.05 -9.16
N ARG A 16 -7.40 5.32 -8.51
CA ARG A 16 -6.07 5.18 -9.14
C ARG A 16 -5.70 3.72 -9.33
N GLN A 17 -4.93 3.43 -10.38
CA GLN A 17 -4.36 2.11 -10.59
C GLN A 17 -3.44 1.71 -9.43
N LEU A 18 -3.65 0.49 -8.92
CA LEU A 18 -2.88 -0.10 -7.84
C LEU A 18 -1.64 -0.79 -8.38
N ASN A 19 -0.62 -0.87 -7.53
CA ASN A 19 0.56 -1.69 -7.78
C ASN A 19 0.65 -2.87 -6.80
N SER A 20 1.66 -3.70 -7.01
CA SER A 20 1.94 -4.87 -6.19
C SER A 20 2.18 -4.55 -4.71
N TRP A 21 2.69 -3.36 -4.38
CA TRP A 21 2.84 -2.91 -3.00
C TRP A 21 1.49 -2.55 -2.39
N ASP A 22 0.66 -1.76 -3.09
CA ASP A 22 -0.67 -1.38 -2.60
C ASP A 22 -1.56 -2.59 -2.34
N ALA A 23 -1.54 -3.58 -3.24
CA ALA A 23 -2.31 -4.81 -3.08
C ALA A 23 -1.79 -5.65 -1.89
N ARG A 24 -0.47 -5.71 -1.70
CA ARG A 24 0.13 -6.43 -0.58
C ARG A 24 -0.17 -5.72 0.75
N LEU A 25 -0.09 -4.40 0.77
CA LEU A 25 -0.43 -3.55 1.91
C LEU A 25 -1.89 -3.74 2.33
N SER A 26 -2.81 -3.63 1.37
CA SER A 26 -4.24 -3.85 1.59
C SER A 26 -4.55 -5.24 2.16
N LYS A 27 -3.88 -6.28 1.61
CA LYS A 27 -4.03 -7.65 2.08
C LYS A 27 -3.51 -7.83 3.51
N THR A 28 -2.35 -7.26 3.84
CA THR A 28 -1.77 -7.35 5.19
C THR A 28 -2.64 -6.64 6.22
N LEU A 29 -3.21 -5.50 5.86
CA LEU A 29 -4.13 -4.75 6.72
C LEU A 29 -5.57 -5.29 6.68
N ALA A 30 -5.80 -6.43 6.00
CA ALA A 30 -7.09 -7.10 5.89
C ALA A 30 -8.24 -6.21 5.35
N TYR A 31 -7.93 -5.28 4.46
CA TYR A 31 -8.96 -4.49 3.78
C TYR A 31 -9.84 -5.37 2.90
N LYS A 32 -11.17 -5.21 2.99
CA LYS A 32 -12.14 -5.93 2.14
C LYS A 32 -11.98 -5.59 0.66
N TYR A 33 -11.69 -4.33 0.36
CA TYR A 33 -11.45 -3.82 -0.99
C TYR A 33 -10.07 -3.17 -1.03
N PRO A 34 -9.25 -3.41 -2.07
CA PRO A 34 -7.88 -2.94 -2.10
C PRO A 34 -7.81 -1.40 -2.25
N CYS A 35 -6.91 -0.80 -1.48
CA CYS A 35 -6.68 0.63 -1.39
C CYS A 35 -5.20 0.95 -1.64
N CYS A 36 -4.93 2.13 -2.20
CA CYS A 36 -3.56 2.62 -2.35
C CYS A 36 -2.99 3.09 -1.01
N GLU A 37 -1.67 3.08 -0.89
CA GLU A 37 -0.97 3.51 0.33
C GLU A 37 -1.30 4.95 0.75
N SER A 38 -1.54 5.85 -0.21
CA SER A 38 -1.92 7.24 0.09
C SER A 38 -3.30 7.33 0.75
N CYS A 39 -4.25 6.50 0.29
CA CYS A 39 -5.58 6.44 0.88
C CYS A 39 -5.53 5.86 2.30
N ILE A 40 -4.78 4.77 2.48
CA ILE A 40 -4.60 4.11 3.76
C ILE A 40 -3.89 5.06 4.75
N ALA A 41 -2.81 5.71 4.32
CA ALA A 41 -2.08 6.68 5.14
C ALA A 41 -3.00 7.83 5.59
N GLY A 42 -3.83 8.35 4.67
CA GLY A 42 -4.83 9.37 4.98
C GLY A 42 -5.93 8.89 5.94
N GLU A 43 -6.31 7.60 5.92
CA GLU A 43 -7.26 7.05 6.90
C GLU A 43 -6.70 7.02 8.32
N TYR A 44 -5.38 6.85 8.45
CA TYR A 44 -4.68 6.88 9.73
C TYR A 44 -4.09 8.25 10.09
N ASP A 45 -4.46 9.32 9.36
CA ASP A 45 -3.95 10.68 9.53
C ASP A 45 -2.40 10.74 9.61
N MET A 46 -1.74 9.97 8.73
CA MET A 46 -0.27 9.90 8.68
C MET A 46 0.27 10.05 7.26
N SER A 47 1.56 10.34 7.17
CA SER A 47 2.26 10.35 5.88
C SER A 47 2.49 8.94 5.35
N VAL A 48 2.62 8.82 4.02
CA VAL A 48 2.94 7.56 3.34
C VAL A 48 4.26 6.97 3.85
N GLU A 49 5.25 7.81 4.14
CA GLU A 49 6.54 7.40 4.69
C GLU A 49 6.38 6.74 6.05
N ARG A 50 5.63 7.36 6.97
CA ARG A 50 5.33 6.77 8.28
C ARG A 50 4.59 5.45 8.18
N LEU A 51 3.66 5.32 7.22
CA LEU A 51 2.98 4.06 6.98
C LEU A 51 3.98 2.98 6.53
N ARG A 52 4.91 3.30 5.62
CA ARG A 52 5.95 2.37 5.17
C ARG A 52 6.87 1.94 6.32
N ASP A 53 7.31 2.87 7.15
CA ASP A 53 8.12 2.58 8.34
C ASP A 53 7.36 1.66 9.32
N ARG A 54 6.08 1.97 9.57
CA ARG A 54 5.20 1.13 10.40
C ARG A 54 5.08 -0.30 9.85
N MET A 55 4.96 -0.44 8.53
CA MET A 55 4.86 -1.77 7.90
C MET A 55 6.18 -2.53 7.96
N GLU A 56 7.32 -1.84 7.92
CA GLU A 56 8.62 -2.45 8.18
C GLU A 56 8.77 -2.89 9.64
N ASP A 57 8.47 -2.01 10.59
CA ASP A 57 8.65 -2.27 12.02
C ASP A 57 7.77 -3.41 12.55
N TYR A 58 6.50 -3.43 12.14
CA TYR A 58 5.51 -4.38 12.69
C TYR A 58 5.37 -5.65 11.84
N PHE A 59 5.54 -5.55 10.52
CA PHE A 59 5.31 -6.67 9.60
C PHE A 59 6.58 -7.12 8.84
N GLY A 60 7.72 -6.44 9.02
CA GLY A 60 8.94 -6.71 8.23
C GLY A 60 8.77 -6.41 6.74
N MET A 61 7.76 -5.61 6.37
CA MET A 61 7.36 -5.39 4.99
C MET A 61 7.97 -4.11 4.42
N ARG A 62 8.89 -4.26 3.45
CA ARG A 62 9.49 -3.13 2.73
C ARG A 62 8.77 -2.79 1.42
N PRO A 63 8.69 -1.50 1.04
CA PRO A 63 8.18 -1.10 -0.27
C PRO A 63 8.97 -1.74 -1.42
N CYS A 64 8.28 -1.93 -2.55
CA CYS A 64 8.89 -2.44 -3.78
C CYS A 64 9.95 -1.45 -4.32
N GLN A 65 10.98 -1.95 -5.02
CA GLN A 65 11.91 -1.05 -5.70
C GLN A 65 11.22 -0.38 -6.90
N GLY A 66 11.38 0.95 -6.98
CA GLY A 66 10.78 1.79 -8.04
C GLY A 66 9.48 2.50 -7.64
N LEU A 67 9.19 2.60 -6.33
CA LEU A 67 8.10 3.40 -5.75
C LEU A 67 8.54 4.83 -5.41
#